data_AF-W7WE61-F1
#
_entry.id   AF-W7WE61-F1
#
_cell.length_a   1.000
_cell.length_b   1.000
_cell.length_c   1.000
_cell.angle_alpha   90.00
_cell.angle_beta   90.00
_cell.angle_gamma   90.00
#
_symmetry.space_group_name_H-M   'P 1'
#
loop_
_entity.id
_entity.type
_entity.pdbx_description
1 polymer ?
#
loop_
_entity_poly.entity_id
_entity_poly.type
_entity_poly.pdbx_seq_one_letter_code
_entity_poly.pdbx_strand_id
1 'polypeptide(L)'
;MTAVGYRSAARRGPRTPKECNSVGRASVCLTAWTGLLLGLAVSPASLFAQQEEQPLGARLYLGQQMLAGYIVGHETPLPMTASRCINCHELAAAPAPSAGSQKTAAFGPRLSPEGLKGLAARRGGPPTRYDVDAFCELLRTGVDPAKVIIQRAMPRYRIDRPQCEALWSYVTQSTP
;
A
#
# COMPACT_ATOMS: atom_id res chain seq x y z
N MET A 1 -26.53 15.24 43.59
CA MET A 1 -27.56 15.99 42.81
C MET A 1 -26.76 16.65 41.68
N THR A 2 -26.83 16.28 40.41
CA THR A 2 -27.99 15.99 39.56
C THR A 2 -27.52 15.10 38.39
N ALA A 3 -28.29 14.07 38.03
CA ALA A 3 -28.01 13.16 36.92
C ALA A 3 -28.64 13.68 35.62
N VAL A 4 -27.94 13.54 34.49
CA VAL A 4 -28.51 13.76 33.14
C VAL A 4 -28.32 12.48 32.34
N GLY A 5 -29.43 11.79 32.10
CA GLY A 5 -29.50 10.59 31.26
C GLY A 5 -29.72 10.94 29.79
N TYR A 6 -29.11 10.16 28.89
CA TYR A 6 -29.41 10.18 27.47
C TYR A 6 -30.15 8.90 27.08
N ARG A 7 -31.31 9.08 26.42
CA ARG A 7 -32.23 8.04 25.96
C ARG A 7 -31.74 7.39 24.67
N SER A 8 -31.78 6.07 24.64
CA SER A 8 -31.65 5.21 23.45
C SER A 8 -32.82 5.40 22.49
N ALA A 9 -32.51 5.59 21.20
CA ALA A 9 -33.48 5.58 20.11
C ALA A 9 -33.56 4.20 19.44
N ALA A 10 -34.76 3.87 18.99
CA ALA A 10 -35.28 2.53 18.77
C ALA A 10 -34.87 1.85 17.46
N ARG A 11 -34.90 0.52 17.52
CA ARG A 11 -34.78 -0.45 16.42
C ARG A 11 -35.97 -0.33 15.46
N ARG A 12 -35.72 -0.46 14.16
CA ARG A 12 -36.72 -0.83 13.14
C ARG A 12 -36.13 -1.93 12.24
N GLY A 13 -36.74 -3.11 12.26
CA GLY A 13 -36.75 -4.05 11.14
C GLY A 13 -38.22 -4.35 10.79
N PRO A 14 -38.54 -5.38 9.99
CA PRO A 14 -37.97 -5.80 8.71
C PRO A 14 -39.04 -5.67 7.57
N ARG A 15 -38.66 -5.85 6.30
CA ARG A 15 -39.62 -6.17 5.23
C ARG A 15 -39.07 -7.28 4.34
N THR A 16 -39.72 -8.43 4.39
CA THR A 16 -39.60 -9.55 3.45
C THR A 16 -40.46 -9.27 2.21
N PRO A 17 -40.02 -9.60 0.99
CA PRO A 17 -40.92 -9.72 -0.15
C PRO A 17 -41.63 -11.08 -0.13
N LYS A 18 -42.94 -11.03 -0.40
CA LYS A 18 -43.88 -12.14 -0.50
C LYS A 18 -43.51 -13.12 -1.60
N GLU A 19 -43.70 -14.40 -1.30
CA GLU A 19 -43.96 -15.45 -2.27
C GLU A 19 -45.16 -15.07 -3.16
N CYS A 20 -44.99 -15.19 -4.47
CA CYS A 20 -46.09 -15.19 -5.43
C CYS A 20 -46.10 -16.57 -6.09
N ASN A 21 -46.89 -17.48 -5.51
CA ASN A 21 -47.17 -18.78 -6.09
C ASN A 21 -48.43 -18.61 -6.95
N SER A 22 -48.31 -18.77 -8.27
CA SER A 22 -49.47 -18.87 -9.16
C SER A 22 -49.28 -20.08 -10.08
N VAL A 23 -49.95 -21.16 -9.71
CA VAL A 23 -50.31 -22.29 -10.57
C VAL A 23 -51.22 -21.77 -11.68
N GLY A 24 -50.90 -22.03 -12.94
CA GLY A 24 -51.80 -21.65 -14.03
C GLY A 24 -51.27 -21.87 -15.45
N ARG A 25 -51.40 -23.11 -15.93
CA ARG A 25 -51.78 -23.52 -17.31
C ARG A 25 -50.98 -22.98 -18.50
N ALA A 26 -50.40 -23.96 -19.20
CA ALA A 26 -50.02 -23.99 -20.60
C ALA A 26 -50.71 -22.97 -21.54
N SER A 27 -49.91 -22.32 -22.37
CA SER A 27 -50.17 -22.26 -23.81
C SER A 27 -48.89 -21.91 -24.55
N VAL A 28 -48.45 -22.88 -25.35
CA VAL A 28 -47.52 -22.70 -26.46
C VAL A 28 -48.20 -21.80 -27.47
N CYS A 29 -47.59 -20.66 -27.79
CA CYS A 29 -47.86 -19.92 -29.01
C CYS A 29 -46.53 -19.71 -29.73
N LEU A 30 -46.18 -20.65 -30.61
CA LEU A 30 -45.28 -20.37 -31.71
C LEU A 30 -46.00 -19.40 -32.65
N THR A 31 -45.51 -18.17 -32.76
CA THR A 31 -45.57 -17.46 -34.04
C THR A 31 -44.25 -16.76 -34.28
N ALA A 32 -43.66 -17.14 -35.41
CA ALA A 32 -42.40 -16.64 -35.90
C ALA A 32 -42.47 -15.14 -36.22
N TRP A 33 -41.52 -14.38 -35.68
CA TRP A 33 -41.15 -13.07 -36.21
C TRP A 33 -39.66 -13.11 -36.53
N THR A 34 -39.39 -13.36 -37.80
CA THR A 34 -38.13 -13.08 -38.47
C THR A 34 -37.90 -11.58 -38.50
N GLY A 35 -36.85 -11.09 -37.86
CA GLY A 35 -36.42 -9.70 -38.02
C GLY A 35 -35.41 -9.23 -36.99
N LEU A 36 -34.14 -9.19 -37.40
CA LEU A 36 -33.05 -8.42 -36.80
C LEU A 36 -32.48 -8.91 -35.45
N LEU A 37 -31.83 -10.08 -35.49
CA LEU A 37 -30.75 -10.40 -34.55
C LEU A 37 -29.51 -9.56 -34.92
N LEU A 38 -29.44 -8.33 -34.43
CA LEU A 38 -28.16 -7.67 -34.23
C LEU A 38 -27.45 -8.45 -33.12
N GLY A 39 -26.66 -9.44 -33.52
CA GLY A 39 -25.80 -10.20 -32.62
C GLY A 39 -24.77 -9.28 -32.02
N LEU A 40 -25.05 -8.72 -30.84
CA LEU A 40 -24.05 -8.27 -29.90
C LEU A 40 -23.25 -9.52 -29.49
N ALA A 41 -22.24 -9.85 -30.28
CA ALA A 41 -21.17 -10.74 -29.87
C ALA A 41 -20.38 -10.03 -28.76
N VAL A 42 -20.94 -10.02 -27.55
CA VAL A 42 -20.21 -9.63 -26.33
C VAL A 42 -19.13 -10.69 -26.16
N SER A 43 -17.95 -10.42 -26.70
CA SER A 43 -16.79 -11.27 -26.51
C SER A 43 -16.53 -11.39 -25.00
N PRO A 44 -16.59 -12.59 -24.40
CA PRO A 44 -16.32 -12.77 -22.97
C PRO A 44 -14.84 -12.51 -22.61
N ALA A 45 -14.00 -12.19 -23.58
CA ALA A 45 -12.56 -11.97 -23.41
C ALA A 45 -12.19 -10.72 -22.60
N SER A 46 -13.09 -9.75 -22.44
CA SER A 46 -12.81 -8.52 -21.67
C SER A 46 -13.06 -8.66 -20.16
N LEU A 47 -13.52 -9.84 -19.68
CA LEU A 47 -13.79 -10.10 -18.26
C LEU A 47 -12.59 -10.64 -17.48
N PHE A 48 -11.45 -10.88 -18.13
CA PHE A 48 -10.17 -10.92 -17.43
C PHE A 48 -9.73 -9.49 -17.18
N ALA A 49 -10.39 -8.87 -16.20
CA ALA A 49 -10.02 -7.59 -15.66
C ALA A 49 -8.50 -7.51 -15.52
N GLN A 50 -7.91 -6.43 -16.06
CA GLN A 50 -6.51 -6.13 -15.88
C GLN A 50 -6.26 -6.01 -14.37
N GLN A 51 -5.77 -7.09 -13.78
CA GLN A 51 -5.31 -7.08 -12.40
C GLN A 51 -4.06 -6.21 -12.42
N GLU A 52 -4.21 -4.93 -12.08
CA GLU A 52 -3.12 -3.96 -12.11
C GLU A 52 -2.00 -4.50 -11.23
N GLU A 53 -0.93 -4.99 -11.87
CA GLU A 53 0.19 -5.54 -11.15
C GLU A 53 0.82 -4.43 -10.33
N GLN A 54 0.88 -4.60 -9.01
CA GLN A 54 1.50 -3.60 -8.15
C GLN A 54 2.92 -3.30 -8.64
N PRO A 55 3.29 -2.00 -8.79
CA PRO A 55 4.63 -1.62 -9.21
C PRO A 55 5.69 -2.26 -8.31
N LEU A 56 6.83 -2.65 -8.90
CA LEU A 56 7.90 -3.34 -8.18
C LEU A 56 8.31 -2.64 -6.88
N GLY A 57 8.41 -1.31 -6.87
CA GLY A 57 8.74 -0.54 -5.67
C GLY A 57 7.74 -0.71 -4.53
N ALA A 58 6.44 -0.76 -4.85
CA ALA A 58 5.38 -1.05 -3.89
C ALA A 58 5.51 -2.48 -3.34
N ARG A 59 5.75 -3.45 -4.23
CA ARG A 59 5.97 -4.85 -3.83
C ARG A 59 7.17 -5.03 -2.92
N LEU A 60 8.27 -4.29 -3.16
CA LEU A 60 9.45 -4.30 -2.29
C LEU A 60 9.18 -3.64 -0.94
N TYR A 61 8.56 -2.44 -0.93
CA TYR A 61 8.22 -1.72 0.30
C TYR A 61 7.30 -2.53 1.22
N LEU A 62 6.28 -3.14 0.61
CA LEU A 62 5.32 -4.02 1.26
C LEU A 62 5.89 -5.43 1.50
N GLY A 63 7.11 -5.77 1.07
CA GLY A 63 7.68 -7.11 1.24
C GLY A 63 6.91 -8.25 0.57
N GLN A 64 6.18 -7.96 -0.52
CA GLN A 64 5.58 -8.95 -1.42
C GLN A 64 6.61 -9.54 -2.38
N GLN A 65 7.67 -8.77 -2.71
CA GLN A 65 8.87 -9.24 -3.38
C GLN A 65 9.97 -9.45 -2.34
N MET A 66 10.69 -10.57 -2.43
CA MET A 66 11.78 -10.85 -1.50
C MET A 66 12.92 -9.85 -1.64
N LEU A 67 13.35 -9.28 -0.52
CA LEU A 67 14.53 -8.44 -0.41
C LEU A 67 15.34 -8.88 0.82
N ALA A 68 16.48 -9.53 0.56
CA ALA A 68 17.32 -10.09 1.62
C ALA A 68 17.96 -8.97 2.44
N GLY A 69 17.49 -8.80 3.67
CA GLY A 69 17.97 -7.81 4.64
C GLY A 69 18.81 -8.45 5.74
N TYR A 70 19.77 -7.72 6.29
CA TYR A 70 20.69 -8.17 7.34
C TYR A 70 20.84 -7.08 8.40
N ILE A 71 20.98 -7.47 9.67
CA ILE A 71 21.37 -6.53 10.72
C ILE A 71 22.90 -6.49 10.78
N VAL A 72 23.48 -5.29 10.89
CA VAL A 72 24.93 -5.13 11.01
C VAL A 72 25.43 -5.92 12.21
N GLY A 73 26.40 -6.82 11.98
CA GLY A 73 26.93 -7.76 12.98
C GLY A 73 26.30 -9.15 12.95
N HIS A 74 25.36 -9.41 12.03
CA HIS A 74 24.74 -10.72 11.83
C HIS A 74 24.85 -11.15 10.36
N GLU A 75 25.19 -12.42 10.13
CA GLU A 75 25.39 -12.96 8.77
C GLU A 75 24.14 -13.63 8.18
N THR A 76 23.19 -14.01 9.04
CA THR A 76 21.94 -14.64 8.61
C THR A 76 20.98 -13.59 8.08
N PRO A 77 20.38 -13.80 6.88
CA PRO A 77 19.34 -12.91 6.40
C PRO A 77 18.14 -12.93 7.34
N LEU A 78 17.55 -11.76 7.57
CA LEU A 78 16.31 -11.63 8.30
C LEU A 78 15.18 -12.39 7.58
N PRO A 79 14.23 -12.96 8.33
CA PRO A 79 12.99 -13.43 7.76
C PRO A 79 12.30 -12.32 6.96
N MET A 80 11.63 -12.68 5.88
CA MET A 80 10.91 -11.74 5.02
C MET A 80 9.89 -10.88 5.78
N THR A 81 9.29 -11.43 6.84
CA THR A 81 8.34 -10.71 7.67
C THR A 81 8.98 -9.62 8.52
N ALA A 82 10.30 -9.67 8.76
CA ALA A 82 11.03 -8.70 9.58
C ALA A 82 11.75 -7.64 8.74
N SER A 83 12.15 -7.94 7.50
CA SER A 83 12.95 -7.04 6.65
C SER A 83 12.13 -6.03 5.83
N ARG A 84 10.79 -6.07 5.88
CA ARG A 84 9.89 -5.22 5.08
C ARG A 84 10.02 -3.75 5.51
N CYS A 85 10.13 -2.83 4.55
CA CYS A 85 10.24 -1.39 4.85
C CYS A 85 9.04 -0.87 5.65
N ILE A 86 7.83 -1.35 5.34
CA ILE A 86 6.58 -0.97 6.02
C ILE A 86 6.55 -1.29 7.52
N ASN A 87 7.40 -2.21 8.00
CA ASN A 87 7.45 -2.53 9.43
C ASN A 87 8.05 -1.38 10.25
N CYS A 88 8.90 -0.56 9.64
CA CYS A 88 9.62 0.51 10.33
C CYS A 88 9.21 1.90 9.82
N HIS A 89 8.86 2.02 8.56
CA HIS A 89 8.58 3.28 7.91
C HIS A 89 7.10 3.43 7.60
N GLU A 90 6.64 4.68 7.66
CA GLU A 90 5.34 5.09 7.13
C GLU A 90 5.56 6.03 5.96
N LEU A 91 4.76 5.90 4.90
CA LEU A 91 4.71 6.90 3.84
C LEU A 91 3.98 8.15 4.35
N ALA A 92 4.42 9.34 3.94
CA ALA A 92 3.72 10.58 4.28
C ALA A 92 2.27 10.62 3.78
N ALA A 93 1.98 9.94 2.68
CA ALA A 93 0.64 9.73 2.12
C ALA A 93 -0.34 9.01 3.03
N ALA A 94 0.18 8.24 4.01
CA ALA A 94 -0.67 7.48 4.91
C ALA A 94 -1.42 8.44 5.86
N PRO A 95 -2.73 8.25 6.06
CA PRO A 95 -3.51 9.08 6.97
C PRO A 95 -2.85 9.08 8.36
N ALA A 96 -2.76 10.27 8.96
CA ALA A 96 -2.24 10.40 10.31
C ALA A 96 -3.08 9.51 11.25
N PRO A 97 -2.46 8.84 12.23
CA PRO A 97 -3.22 8.07 13.21
C PRO A 97 -4.26 8.98 13.86
N SER A 98 -5.51 8.53 13.91
CA SER A 98 -6.61 9.28 14.52
C SER A 98 -6.29 9.58 15.98
N ALA A 99 -6.68 10.76 16.47
CA ALA A 99 -6.53 11.13 17.88
C ALA A 99 -7.25 10.09 18.76
N GLY A 100 -6.48 9.25 19.47
CA GLY A 100 -6.98 8.11 20.24
C GLY A 100 -6.47 6.74 19.77
N SER A 101 -5.84 6.64 18.60
CA SER A 101 -5.13 5.44 18.18
C SER A 101 -3.80 5.34 18.93
N GLN A 102 -3.63 4.32 19.78
CA GLN A 102 -2.34 3.95 20.38
C GLN A 102 -1.40 3.32 19.34
N LYS A 103 -1.36 3.85 18.11
CA LYS A 103 -0.34 3.45 17.15
C LYS A 103 0.98 4.00 17.68
N THR A 104 1.86 3.10 18.13
CA THR A 104 3.23 3.44 18.49
C THR A 104 3.87 4.19 17.33
N ALA A 105 4.59 5.28 17.63
CA ALA A 105 5.35 6.02 16.63
C ALA A 105 6.17 5.04 15.77
N ALA A 106 6.21 5.27 14.46
CA ALA A 106 6.99 4.45 13.54
C ALA A 106 8.45 4.33 14.03
N PHE A 107 9.04 3.14 13.91
CA PHE A 107 10.41 2.89 14.37
C PHE A 107 11.43 3.73 13.59
N GLY A 108 11.20 3.89 12.29
CA GLY A 108 11.95 4.74 11.39
C GLY A 108 11.23 6.06 11.09
N PRO A 109 11.95 7.04 10.50
CA PRO A 109 11.33 8.27 10.04
C PRO A 109 10.25 8.01 8.99
N ARG A 110 9.26 8.90 8.92
CA ARG A 110 8.30 8.91 7.79
C ARG A 110 9.06 9.18 6.49
N LEU A 111 8.72 8.43 5.45
CA LEU A 111 9.29 8.61 4.12
C LEU A 111 8.37 9.53 3.31
N SER A 112 8.93 10.64 2.85
CA SER A 112 8.24 11.60 2.00
C SER A 112 9.17 12.12 0.91
N PRO A 113 8.63 12.58 -0.23
CA PRO A 113 9.43 13.25 -1.25
C PRO A 113 10.22 14.43 -0.68
N GLU A 114 9.62 15.23 0.22
CA GLU A 114 10.24 16.40 0.83
C GLU A 114 11.39 16.00 1.76
N GLY A 115 11.19 14.97 2.60
CA GLY A 115 12.20 14.48 3.53
C GLY A 115 13.39 13.79 2.85
N LEU A 116 13.17 13.18 1.68
CA LEU A 116 14.21 12.50 0.93
C LEU A 116 14.93 13.44 -0.06
N LYS A 117 14.17 14.19 -0.87
CA LYS A 117 14.72 15.05 -1.93
C LYS A 117 15.05 16.48 -1.46
N GLY A 118 14.52 16.90 -0.32
CA GLY A 118 14.78 18.22 0.26
C GLY A 118 16.22 18.36 0.77
N LEU A 119 16.74 19.59 0.73
CA LEU A 119 18.04 19.91 1.33
C LEU A 119 17.93 19.92 2.85
N ALA A 120 18.67 19.04 3.51
CA ALA A 120 18.78 19.00 4.97
C ALA A 120 20.07 19.69 5.42
N ALA A 121 19.91 20.73 6.26
CA ALA A 121 21.04 21.40 6.89
C ALA A 121 21.68 20.49 7.96
N ARG A 122 23.00 20.65 8.16
CA ARG A 122 23.77 19.93 9.19
C ARG A 122 24.73 20.86 9.90
N ARG A 123 25.15 20.48 11.10
CA ARG A 123 26.18 21.22 11.84
C ARG A 123 27.52 21.13 11.12
N GLY A 124 28.06 22.29 10.74
CA GLY A 124 29.44 22.43 10.22
C GLY A 124 29.70 21.85 8.83
N GLY A 125 28.67 21.62 8.00
CA GLY A 125 28.86 21.11 6.64
C GLY A 125 27.80 21.61 5.66
N PRO A 126 28.02 21.43 4.35
CA PRO A 126 27.05 21.81 3.34
C PRO A 126 25.76 21.00 3.52
N PRO A 127 24.58 21.58 3.20
CA PRO A 127 23.34 20.83 3.16
C PRO A 127 23.42 19.67 2.17
N THR A 128 22.82 18.54 2.52
CA THR A 128 22.76 17.34 1.67
C THR A 128 21.32 16.95 1.40
N ARG A 129 21.09 16.20 0.33
CA ARG A 129 19.80 15.58 0.01
C ARG A 129 20.05 14.16 -0.50
N TYR A 130 19.02 13.32 -0.50
CA TYR A 130 19.10 12.07 -1.24
C TYR A 130 18.88 12.30 -2.73
N ASP A 131 19.69 11.63 -3.53
CA ASP A 131 19.33 11.19 -4.87
C ASP A 131 19.21 9.66 -4.86
N VAL A 132 18.96 9.08 -6.04
CA VAL A 132 18.82 7.62 -6.17
C VAL A 132 20.11 6.88 -5.83
N ASP A 133 21.28 7.45 -6.11
CA ASP A 133 22.56 6.80 -5.86
C ASP A 133 22.85 6.73 -4.37
N ALA A 134 22.69 7.85 -3.66
CA ALA A 134 22.87 7.92 -2.22
C ALA A 134 21.80 7.12 -1.47
N PHE A 135 20.57 7.03 -1.99
CA PHE A 135 19.55 6.13 -1.45
C PHE A 135 19.95 4.65 -1.60
N CYS A 136 20.46 4.25 -2.76
CA CYS A 136 20.95 2.89 -2.95
C CYS A 136 22.20 2.59 -2.10
N GLU A 137 23.10 3.56 -1.91
CA GLU A 137 24.23 3.45 -0.98
C GLU A 137 23.72 3.20 0.44
N LEU A 138 22.79 4.04 0.93
CA LEU A 138 22.17 3.91 2.24
C LEU A 138 21.57 2.51 2.47
N LEU A 139 20.80 1.99 1.51
CA LEU A 139 20.16 0.67 1.65
C LEU A 139 21.18 -0.46 1.72
N ARG A 140 22.32 -0.35 1.02
CA ARG A 140 23.35 -1.40 1.00
C ARG A 140 24.31 -1.32 2.17
N THR A 141 24.72 -0.11 2.55
CA THR A 141 25.83 0.12 3.48
C THR A 141 25.37 0.70 4.81
N GLY A 142 24.23 1.40 4.82
CA GLY A 142 23.76 2.17 5.96
C GLY A 142 24.36 3.56 6.06
N VAL A 143 25.04 4.03 5.02
CA VAL A 143 25.68 5.35 5.00
C VAL A 143 24.81 6.32 4.22
N ASP A 144 24.48 7.44 4.84
CA ASP A 144 23.65 8.48 4.23
C ASP A 144 24.48 9.47 3.36
N PRO A 145 23.84 10.41 2.64
CA PRO A 145 24.54 11.41 1.83
C PRO A 145 25.47 12.31 2.64
N ALA A 146 25.19 12.48 3.93
CA ALA A 146 26.01 13.22 4.88
C ALA A 146 27.17 12.36 5.46
N LYS A 147 27.35 11.14 4.99
CA LYS A 147 28.33 10.15 5.50
C LYS A 147 28.12 9.78 6.96
N VAL A 148 26.88 9.90 7.43
CA VAL A 148 26.44 9.42 8.74
C VAL A 148 25.99 7.96 8.60
N ILE A 149 26.43 7.12 9.54
CA ILE A 149 25.98 5.73 9.63
C ILE A 149 24.63 5.71 10.36
N ILE A 150 23.61 5.16 9.71
CA ILE A 150 22.27 5.04 10.30
C ILE A 150 22.21 3.92 11.34
N GLN A 151 21.14 3.92 12.12
CA GLN A 151 20.95 2.98 13.22
C GLN A 151 21.18 1.53 12.78
N ARG A 152 21.85 0.75 13.64
CA ARG A 152 22.14 -0.68 13.40
C ARG A 152 20.87 -1.52 13.22
N ALA A 153 19.77 -1.12 13.85
CA ALA A 153 18.49 -1.79 13.76
C ALA A 153 17.82 -1.67 12.39
N MET A 154 18.19 -0.68 11.56
CA MET A 154 17.73 -0.62 10.18
C MET A 154 18.48 -1.69 9.35
N PRO A 155 17.78 -2.57 8.61
CA PRO A 155 18.44 -3.58 7.81
C PRO A 155 19.33 -3.00 6.71
N ARG A 156 20.33 -3.79 6.29
CA ARG A 156 21.12 -3.61 5.06
C ARG A 156 20.67 -4.64 4.04
N TYR A 157 20.49 -4.22 2.80
CA TYR A 157 19.83 -5.03 1.79
C TYR A 157 20.80 -5.44 0.68
N ARG A 158 20.70 -6.72 0.28
CA ARG A 158 21.19 -7.16 -1.04
C ARG A 158 20.16 -6.74 -2.08
N ILE A 159 20.30 -5.50 -2.56
CA ILE A 159 19.41 -4.88 -3.54
C ILE A 159 20.19 -4.57 -4.82
N ASP A 160 19.69 -5.01 -5.96
CA ASP A 160 20.26 -4.65 -7.26
C ASP A 160 19.86 -3.21 -7.66
N ARG A 161 20.37 -2.74 -8.80
CA ARG A 161 20.09 -1.37 -9.24
C ARG A 161 18.62 -1.17 -9.64
N PRO A 162 18.01 -2.01 -10.51
CA PRO A 162 16.59 -1.85 -10.88
C PRO A 162 15.62 -1.91 -9.69
N GLN A 163 15.84 -2.82 -8.74
CA GLN A 163 15.02 -2.91 -7.53
C GLN A 163 15.11 -1.62 -6.70
N CYS A 164 16.32 -1.09 -6.54
CA CYS A 164 16.53 0.14 -5.79
C CYS A 164 15.88 1.35 -6.47
N GLU A 165 16.01 1.49 -7.78
CA GLU A 165 15.37 2.57 -8.55
C GLU A 165 13.84 2.49 -8.50
N ALA A 166 13.28 1.29 -8.58
CA ALA A 166 11.85 1.07 -8.43
C ALA A 166 11.36 1.46 -7.02
N LEU A 167 12.10 1.07 -5.97
CA LEU A 167 11.79 1.43 -4.59
C LEU A 167 11.91 2.93 -4.36
N TRP A 168 12.98 3.57 -4.84
CA TRP A 168 13.17 5.03 -4.80
C TRP A 168 12.01 5.77 -5.46
N SER A 169 11.63 5.33 -6.66
CA SER A 169 10.49 5.88 -7.39
C SER A 169 9.21 5.77 -6.58
N TYR A 170 8.97 4.64 -5.92
CA TYR A 170 7.79 4.44 -5.08
C TYR A 170 7.76 5.34 -3.83
N VAL A 171 8.86 5.39 -3.06
CA VAL A 171 8.88 6.14 -1.78
C VAL A 171 9.04 7.65 -1.95
N THR A 172 9.34 8.12 -3.15
CA THR A 172 9.48 9.55 -3.47
C THR A 172 8.44 10.09 -4.44
N GLN A 173 7.40 9.31 -4.74
CA GLN A 173 6.21 9.81 -5.41
C GLN A 173 5.49 10.79 -4.47
N SER A 174 5.24 11.99 -4.97
CA SER A 174 4.26 12.88 -4.38
C SER A 174 2.89 12.22 -4.56
N THR A 175 2.15 12.07 -3.46
CA THR A 175 0.74 11.73 -3.60
C THR A 175 0.05 12.94 -4.23
N PRO A 176 -0.80 12.78 -5.25
CA PRO A 176 -1.66 13.86 -5.72
C PRO A 176 -2.57 14.39 -4.61
#